data_AF-A0A964D2R5-F1
#
_entry.id   AF-A0A964D2R5-F1
#
_cell.length_a   1.000
_cell.length_b   1.000
_cell.length_c   1.000
_cell.angle_alpha   90.00
_cell.angle_beta   90.00
_cell.angle_gamma   90.00
#
_symmetry.space_group_name_H-M   'P 1'
#
loop_
_entity.id
_entity.type
_entity.pdbx_description
1 polymer ?
#
loop_
_entity_poly.entity_id
_entity_poly.type
_entity_poly.pdbx_seq_one_letter_code
_entity_poly.pdbx_strand_id
1 'polypeptide(L)'
;MKPKSSLTPIATKIKKWVQTAKELEKTRFAISITRLTSIKSLCTDRVAAEKFALYIAQRVQHEMNQATCPEHYTEEEWEQHKQVIAEGIAKMEIHLENPSNEGEQSIRKLLRTINSLQGDDRRNVAWGTVHFVRSGNLLKLDYALRCFTDNDFPYWIYKLAKEYVESYAPEYGSGITPKSVPMLLEVAEFWCQYYFSQSLSEKFPGFA
;
A
#
# COMPACT_ATOMS: atom_id res chain seq x y z
N MET A 1 10.18 24.39 2.27
CA MET A 1 9.58 24.37 0.91
C MET A 1 10.60 23.79 -0.06
N LYS A 2 10.30 22.68 -0.76
CA LYS A 2 11.18 22.14 -1.82
C LYS A 2 11.12 23.08 -3.05
N PRO A 3 12.23 23.33 -3.76
CA PRO A 3 12.26 24.27 -4.89
C PRO A 3 11.35 23.81 -6.04
N LYS A 4 10.67 24.75 -6.72
CA LYS A 4 9.69 24.47 -7.79
C LYS A 4 10.22 23.52 -8.90
N SER A 5 11.52 23.52 -9.19
CA SER A 5 12.12 22.65 -10.22
C SER A 5 12.13 21.16 -9.84
N SER A 6 12.10 20.80 -8.55
CA SER A 6 12.13 19.40 -8.10
C SER A 6 10.76 18.72 -8.09
N LEU A 7 9.67 19.50 -8.26
CA LEU A 7 8.29 19.00 -8.21
C LEU A 7 7.70 18.63 -9.58
N THR A 8 8.28 19.14 -10.68
CA THR A 8 7.83 18.80 -12.06
C THR A 8 7.94 17.30 -12.37
N PRO A 9 9.06 16.61 -12.03
CA PRO A 9 9.15 15.16 -12.23
C PRO A 9 8.12 14.37 -11.41
N ILE A 10 7.76 14.86 -10.22
CA ILE A 10 6.74 14.26 -9.35
C ILE A 10 5.36 14.39 -10.00
N ALA A 11 4.98 15.60 -10.42
CA ALA A 11 3.70 15.83 -11.10
C ALA A 11 3.58 14.97 -12.37
N THR A 12 4.67 14.79 -13.12
CA THR A 12 4.69 13.93 -14.31
C THR A 12 4.41 12.47 -13.97
N LYS A 13 4.95 11.95 -12.86
CA LYS A 13 4.71 10.57 -12.42
C LYS A 13 3.26 10.36 -11.99
N ILE A 14 2.72 11.28 -11.18
CA ILE A 14 1.33 11.21 -10.74
C ILE A 14 0.40 11.29 -11.96
N LYS A 15 0.62 12.24 -12.88
CA LYS A 15 -0.15 12.35 -14.13
C LYS A 15 -0.17 11.06 -14.94
N LYS A 16 0.95 10.32 -15.02
CA LYS A 16 1.00 9.01 -15.70
C LYS A 16 0.12 7.96 -15.04
N TRP A 17 -0.01 7.98 -13.71
CA TRP A 17 -0.94 7.09 -13.00
C TRP A 17 -2.39 7.44 -13.29
N VAL A 18 -2.74 8.73 -13.29
CA VAL A 18 -4.10 9.16 -13.64
C VAL A 18 -4.43 8.87 -15.11
N GLN A 19 -3.46 8.99 -16.02
CA GLN A 19 -3.61 8.54 -17.40
C GLN A 19 -3.81 7.02 -17.50
N THR A 20 -3.09 6.24 -16.70
CA THR A 20 -3.27 4.78 -16.61
C THR A 20 -4.69 4.44 -16.18
N ALA A 21 -5.29 5.18 -15.23
CA ALA A 21 -6.68 5.00 -14.85
C ALA A 21 -7.65 5.17 -16.04
N LYS A 22 -7.47 6.21 -16.87
CA LYS A 22 -8.28 6.43 -18.08
C LYS A 22 -8.02 5.39 -19.19
N GLU A 23 -6.79 4.92 -19.33
CA GLU A 23 -6.45 3.87 -20.29
C GLU A 23 -7.22 2.57 -19.98
N LEU A 24 -7.48 2.29 -18.70
CA LEU A 24 -8.19 1.08 -18.26
C LEU A 24 -9.65 1.04 -18.71
N GLU A 25 -10.29 2.18 -18.97
CA GLU A 25 -11.66 2.25 -19.51
C GLU A 25 -11.75 1.71 -20.94
N LYS A 26 -10.63 1.68 -21.67
CA LYS A 26 -10.59 1.36 -23.11
C LYS A 26 -9.85 0.06 -23.42
N THR A 27 -9.12 -0.48 -22.45
CA THR A 27 -8.31 -1.69 -22.65
C THR A 27 -9.12 -2.96 -22.38
N ARG A 28 -8.72 -4.05 -23.03
CA ARG A 28 -9.23 -5.40 -22.77
C ARG A 28 -8.29 -6.24 -21.89
N PHE A 29 -7.10 -5.73 -21.61
CA PHE A 29 -6.06 -6.44 -20.86
C PHE A 29 -5.54 -5.59 -19.70
N ALA A 30 -5.14 -6.25 -18.62
CA ALA A 30 -4.49 -5.61 -17.49
C ALA A 30 -3.24 -4.86 -17.93
N ILE A 31 -3.05 -3.67 -17.37
CA ILE A 31 -1.83 -2.89 -17.57
C ILE A 31 -0.76 -3.38 -16.60
N SER A 32 0.48 -3.44 -17.04
CA SER A 32 1.60 -3.92 -16.20
C SER A 32 1.72 -3.13 -14.90
N ILE A 33 1.77 -3.86 -13.77
CA ILE A 33 1.97 -3.30 -12.44
C ILE A 33 3.30 -2.55 -12.29
N THR A 34 4.26 -2.80 -13.19
CA THR A 34 5.55 -2.09 -13.24
C THR A 34 5.41 -0.57 -13.40
N ARG A 35 4.26 -0.08 -13.89
CA ARG A 35 3.95 1.36 -13.95
C ARG A 35 3.92 2.03 -12.57
N LEU A 36 3.73 1.27 -11.49
CA LEU A 36 3.81 1.77 -10.11
C LEU A 36 5.24 1.85 -9.56
N THR A 37 6.26 1.33 -10.25
CA THR A 37 7.65 1.37 -9.76
C THR A 37 8.16 2.80 -9.53
N SER A 38 7.58 3.80 -10.20
CA SER A 38 7.90 5.21 -9.99
C SER A 38 7.61 5.70 -8.57
N ILE A 39 6.79 4.99 -7.78
CA ILE A 39 6.52 5.34 -6.38
C ILE A 39 7.79 5.31 -5.52
N LYS A 40 8.75 4.44 -5.84
CA LYS A 40 10.05 4.38 -5.14
C LYS A 40 10.73 5.75 -5.11
N SER A 41 10.64 6.46 -6.23
CA SER A 41 11.23 7.80 -6.40
C SER A 41 10.36 8.93 -5.83
N LEU A 42 9.13 8.65 -5.40
CA LEU A 42 8.29 9.58 -4.66
C LEU A 42 8.55 9.50 -3.15
N CYS A 43 9.25 8.48 -2.67
CA CYS A 43 9.71 8.41 -1.29
C CYS A 43 11.13 9.00 -1.19
N THR A 44 11.22 10.34 -1.14
CA THR A 44 12.53 11.03 -1.08
C THR A 44 13.23 10.86 0.26
N ASP A 45 12.47 10.52 1.29
CA ASP A 45 12.93 10.31 2.66
C ASP A 45 12.02 9.29 3.36
N ARG A 46 12.46 8.78 4.51
CA ARG A 46 11.74 7.78 5.30
C ARG A 46 10.36 8.26 5.74
N VAL A 47 10.25 9.53 6.15
CA VAL A 47 9.00 10.13 6.64
C VAL A 47 7.92 10.14 5.55
N ALA A 48 8.27 10.40 4.29
CA ALA A 48 7.35 10.29 3.16
C ALA A 48 6.80 8.86 3.00
N ALA A 49 7.66 7.85 3.15
CA ALA A 49 7.26 6.44 3.08
C ALA A 49 6.38 6.04 4.28
N GLU A 50 6.76 6.43 5.50
CA GLU A 50 5.99 6.15 6.73
C GLU A 50 4.59 6.75 6.69
N LYS A 51 4.45 8.00 6.23
CA LYS A 51 3.14 8.65 6.08
C LYS A 51 2.27 7.97 5.03
N PHE A 52 2.84 7.57 3.90
CA PHE A 52 2.09 6.82 2.88
C PHE A 52 1.71 5.42 3.38
N ALA A 53 2.61 4.74 4.08
CA ALA A 53 2.35 3.44 4.68
C ALA A 53 1.21 3.51 5.69
N LEU A 54 1.20 4.52 6.56
CA LEU A 54 0.09 4.76 7.50
C LEU A 54 -1.23 5.02 6.77
N TYR A 55 -1.21 5.88 5.75
CA TYR A 55 -2.41 6.16 4.95
C TYR A 55 -3.01 4.88 4.36
N ILE A 56 -2.20 4.03 3.73
CA ILE A 56 -2.68 2.76 3.16
C ILE A 56 -3.18 1.81 4.25
N ALA A 57 -2.50 1.72 5.40
CA ALA A 57 -2.97 0.90 6.52
C ALA A 57 -4.36 1.36 7.02
N GLN A 58 -4.59 2.67 7.13
CA GLN A 58 -5.89 3.24 7.48
C GLN A 58 -6.97 2.95 6.42
N ARG A 59 -6.63 2.97 5.12
CA ARG A 59 -7.55 2.53 4.04
C ARG A 59 -7.94 1.06 4.19
N VAL A 60 -6.96 0.19 4.43
CA VAL A 60 -7.21 -1.25 4.69
C VAL A 60 -8.12 -1.45 5.89
N GLN A 61 -7.89 -0.73 7.00
CA GLN A 61 -8.77 -0.81 8.18
C GLN A 61 -10.21 -0.37 7.84
N HIS A 62 -10.35 0.74 7.11
CA HIS A 62 -11.65 1.26 6.69
C HIS A 62 -12.42 0.24 5.82
N GLU A 63 -11.75 -0.33 4.82
CA GLU A 63 -12.32 -1.38 3.96
C GLU A 63 -12.73 -2.61 4.77
N MET A 64 -11.90 -3.06 5.71
CA MET A 64 -12.22 -4.20 6.58
C MET A 64 -13.39 -3.97 7.53
N ASN A 65 -13.57 -2.72 7.99
CA ASN A 65 -14.68 -2.37 8.87
C ASN A 65 -16.02 -2.30 8.12
N GLN A 66 -16.00 -2.03 6.82
CA GLN A 66 -17.19 -2.02 5.96
C GLN A 66 -17.52 -3.39 5.36
N ALA A 67 -16.53 -4.29 5.28
CA ALA A 67 -16.70 -5.62 4.73
C ALA A 67 -17.32 -6.61 5.74
N THR A 68 -18.14 -7.52 5.22
CA THR A 68 -18.54 -8.73 5.94
C THR A 68 -17.36 -9.68 6.10
N CYS A 69 -17.38 -10.53 7.13
CA CYS A 69 -16.39 -11.59 7.29
C CYS A 69 -16.32 -12.47 6.02
N PRO A 70 -15.15 -12.65 5.39
CA PRO A 70 -15.01 -13.55 4.25
C PRO A 70 -15.28 -15.01 4.62
N GLU A 71 -15.89 -15.78 3.71
CA GLU A 71 -16.32 -17.18 3.96
C GLU A 71 -15.21 -18.13 4.42
N HIS A 72 -13.95 -17.83 4.12
CA HIS A 72 -12.79 -18.65 4.47
C HIS A 72 -12.16 -18.29 5.83
N TYR A 73 -12.74 -17.36 6.58
CA TYR A 73 -12.38 -17.03 7.95
C TYR A 73 -13.52 -17.36 8.90
N THR A 74 -13.16 -17.74 10.14
CA THR A 74 -14.12 -17.65 11.24
C THR A 74 -14.32 -16.19 11.65
N GLU A 75 -15.44 -15.86 12.29
CA GLU A 75 -15.67 -14.51 12.82
C GLU A 75 -14.57 -14.10 13.82
N GLU A 76 -14.10 -15.05 14.65
CA GLU A 76 -13.02 -14.83 15.61
C GLU A 76 -11.70 -14.48 14.92
N GLU A 77 -11.31 -15.22 13.87
CA GLU A 77 -10.09 -14.94 13.10
C GLU A 77 -10.18 -13.57 12.41
N TRP A 78 -11.35 -13.23 11.87
CA TRP A 78 -11.58 -11.94 11.23
C TRP A 78 -11.45 -10.77 12.22
N GLU A 79 -12.02 -10.92 13.41
CA GLU A 79 -11.91 -9.91 14.45
C GLU A 79 -10.47 -9.78 14.99
N GLN A 80 -9.76 -10.91 15.12
CA GLN A 80 -8.34 -10.91 15.47
C GLN A 80 -7.51 -10.13 14.42
N HIS A 81 -7.79 -10.29 13.13
CA HIS A 81 -7.13 -9.53 12.08
C HIS A 81 -7.41 -8.02 12.18
N LYS A 82 -8.66 -7.63 12.45
CA LYS A 82 -9.03 -6.22 12.66
C LYS A 82 -8.28 -5.63 13.86
N GLN A 83 -8.18 -6.36 14.96
CA GLN A 83 -7.46 -5.92 16.15
C GLN A 83 -5.96 -5.70 15.85
N VAL A 84 -5.32 -6.62 15.14
CA VAL A 84 -3.91 -6.50 14.74
C VAL A 84 -3.66 -5.29 13.84
N ILE A 85 -4.59 -5.00 12.92
CA ILE A 85 -4.51 -3.80 12.07
C ILE A 85 -4.67 -2.53 12.88
N ALA A 86 -5.65 -2.48 13.79
CA ALA A 86 -5.83 -1.34 14.68
C ALA A 86 -4.60 -1.09 15.57
N GLU A 87 -4.01 -2.15 16.13
CA GLU A 87 -2.79 -2.05 16.92
C GLU A 87 -1.61 -1.54 16.07
N GLY A 88 -1.47 -2.04 14.83
CA GLY A 88 -0.42 -1.60 13.91
C GLY A 88 -0.52 -0.11 13.57
N ILE A 89 -1.72 0.36 13.24
CA ILE A 89 -1.98 1.79 12.97
C ILE A 89 -1.61 2.64 14.18
N ALA A 90 -2.07 2.28 15.37
CA ALA A 90 -1.76 3.03 16.59
C ALA A 90 -0.24 3.11 16.84
N LYS A 91 0.51 2.03 16.62
CA LYS A 91 1.98 2.05 16.74
C LYS A 91 2.64 2.93 15.68
N MET A 92 2.14 2.93 14.45
CA MET A 92 2.65 3.78 13.36
C MET A 92 2.42 5.26 13.66
N GLU A 93 1.24 5.61 14.17
CA GLU A 93 0.89 6.98 14.60
C GLU A 93 1.82 7.46 15.72
N ILE A 94 1.96 6.66 16.79
CA ILE A 94 2.87 6.97 17.91
C ILE A 94 4.31 7.14 17.42
N HIS A 95 4.78 6.29 16.50
CA HIS A 95 6.13 6.40 15.96
C HIS A 95 6.34 7.68 15.13
N LEU A 96 5.36 8.09 14.33
CA LEU A 96 5.44 9.34 13.56
C LEU A 96 5.49 10.58 14.46
N GLU A 97 4.82 10.54 15.60
CA GLU A 97 4.84 11.63 16.58
C GLU A 97 6.12 11.65 17.42
N ASN A 98 6.58 10.47 17.87
CA ASN A 98 7.74 10.33 18.74
C ASN A 98 8.57 9.07 18.38
N PRO A 99 9.48 9.17 17.40
CA PRO A 99 10.32 8.05 17.01
C PRO A 99 11.21 7.60 18.17
N SER A 100 11.11 6.32 18.54
CA SER A 100 11.90 5.75 19.63
C SER A 100 12.29 4.30 19.33
N ASN A 101 13.42 3.87 19.91
CA ASN A 101 13.89 2.48 19.80
C ASN A 101 12.86 1.49 20.39
N GLU A 102 12.19 1.86 21.47
CA GLU A 102 11.12 1.04 22.07
C GLU A 102 9.91 0.93 21.14
N GLY A 103 9.52 2.04 20.48
CA GLY A 103 8.48 2.06 19.46
C GLY A 103 8.83 1.13 18.29
N GLU A 104 10.04 1.22 17.73
CA GLU A 104 10.49 0.30 16.67
C GLU A 104 10.47 -1.16 17.12
N GLN A 105 10.91 -1.46 18.36
CA GLN A 105 10.87 -2.82 18.90
C GLN A 105 9.43 -3.33 19.04
N SER A 106 8.49 -2.47 19.44
CA SER A 106 7.06 -2.79 19.52
C SER A 106 6.49 -3.14 18.14
N ILE A 107 6.87 -2.38 17.09
CA ILE A 107 6.52 -2.69 15.70
C ILE A 107 7.13 -4.02 15.26
N ARG A 108 8.41 -4.29 15.57
CA ARG A 108 9.07 -5.58 15.25
C ARG A 108 8.40 -6.77 15.95
N LYS A 109 7.86 -6.60 17.16
CA LYS A 109 7.07 -7.64 17.83
C LYS A 109 5.76 -7.90 17.08
N LEU A 110 5.05 -6.84 16.66
CA LEU A 110 3.82 -6.98 15.89
C LEU A 110 4.06 -7.67 14.53
N LEU A 111 5.16 -7.38 13.85
CA LEU A 111 5.58 -8.10 12.64
C LEU A 111 5.73 -9.62 12.88
N ARG A 112 6.20 -10.05 14.06
CA ARG A 112 6.25 -11.48 14.41
C ARG A 112 4.86 -12.07 14.62
N THR A 113 3.95 -11.32 15.26
CA THR A 113 2.55 -11.72 15.40
C THR A 113 1.89 -11.91 14.04
N ILE A 114 2.08 -10.96 13.12
CA ILE A 114 1.56 -11.07 11.75
C ILE A 114 2.11 -12.32 11.05
N ASN A 115 3.42 -12.57 11.13
CA ASN A 115 4.01 -13.78 10.55
C ASN A 115 3.40 -15.06 11.13
N SER A 116 3.14 -15.10 12.45
CA SER A 116 2.47 -16.24 13.08
C SER A 116 1.04 -16.45 12.56
N LEU A 117 0.29 -15.37 12.33
CA LEU A 117 -1.09 -15.44 11.82
C LEU A 117 -1.16 -15.84 10.34
N GLN A 118 -0.12 -15.48 9.56
CA GLN A 118 0.02 -15.93 8.18
C GLN A 118 0.36 -17.43 8.08
N GLY A 119 0.83 -18.04 9.17
CA GLY A 119 1.20 -19.45 9.24
C GLY A 119 2.52 -19.76 8.52
N ASP A 120 2.89 -21.04 8.51
CA ASP A 120 4.16 -21.53 7.95
C ASP A 120 3.99 -22.29 6.61
N ASP A 121 2.94 -22.03 5.83
CA ASP A 121 2.74 -22.67 4.50
C ASP A 121 3.79 -22.16 3.50
N ARG A 122 5.00 -22.72 3.61
CA ARG A 122 6.13 -22.46 2.75
C ARG A 122 6.29 -23.65 1.82
N ARG A 123 6.13 -23.43 0.52
CA ARG A 123 6.28 -24.48 -0.49
C ARG A 123 7.52 -24.22 -1.33
N ASN A 124 8.26 -25.29 -1.59
CA ASN A 124 9.36 -25.25 -2.54
C ASN A 124 8.78 -25.35 -3.95
N VAL A 125 9.01 -24.31 -4.75
CA VAL A 125 8.74 -24.29 -6.19
C VAL A 125 10.08 -24.28 -6.94
N ALA A 126 10.04 -24.51 -8.26
CA ALA A 126 11.24 -24.72 -9.08
C ALA A 126 12.30 -23.60 -8.99
N TRP A 127 11.91 -22.39 -8.57
CA TRP A 127 12.79 -21.22 -8.45
C TRP A 127 12.90 -20.66 -7.02
N GLY A 128 12.48 -21.42 -6.00
CA GLY A 128 12.69 -21.04 -4.59
C GLY A 128 11.58 -21.47 -3.63
N THR A 129 11.66 -21.02 -2.39
CA THR A 129 10.62 -21.24 -1.38
C THR A 129 9.64 -20.06 -1.38
N VAL A 130 8.35 -20.33 -1.58
CA VAL A 130 7.28 -19.33 -1.56
C VAL A 130 6.43 -19.52 -0.31
N HIS A 131 6.18 -18.43 0.41
CA HIS A 131 5.24 -18.40 1.53
C HIS A 131 3.85 -18.07 1.01
N PHE A 132 2.91 -18.99 1.21
CA PHE A 132 1.50 -18.79 0.91
C PHE A 132 0.89 -17.92 2.01
N VAL A 133 0.56 -16.69 1.62
CA VAL A 133 -0.04 -15.69 2.49
C VAL A 133 -1.52 -16.03 2.68
N ARG A 134 -1.95 -16.14 3.93
CA ARG A 134 -3.36 -16.40 4.28
C ARG A 134 -4.21 -15.16 4.13
N SER A 135 -3.74 -14.01 4.64
CA SER A 135 -4.47 -12.74 4.65
C SER A 135 -3.75 -11.64 3.87
N GLY A 136 -4.36 -11.21 2.77
CA GLY A 136 -3.87 -10.08 1.99
C GLY A 136 -3.88 -8.75 2.75
N ASN A 137 -4.76 -8.58 3.74
CA ASN A 137 -4.84 -7.37 4.56
C ASN A 137 -3.71 -7.31 5.58
N LEU A 138 -3.41 -8.45 6.22
CA LEU A 138 -2.25 -8.55 7.10
C LEU A 138 -0.93 -8.43 6.32
N LEU A 139 -0.87 -8.87 5.06
CA LEU A 139 0.30 -8.66 4.21
C LEU A 139 0.54 -7.18 3.90
N LYS A 140 -0.52 -6.43 3.60
CA LYS A 140 -0.45 -4.97 3.43
C LYS A 140 0.05 -4.31 4.71
N LEU A 141 -0.46 -4.72 5.88
CA LEU A 141 0.03 -4.22 7.15
C LEU A 141 1.51 -4.57 7.39
N ASP A 142 1.95 -5.80 7.10
CA ASP A 142 3.36 -6.20 7.21
C ASP A 142 4.27 -5.28 6.38
N TYR A 143 3.93 -5.05 5.12
CA TYR A 143 4.69 -4.14 4.25
C TYR A 143 4.66 -2.69 4.74
N ALA A 144 3.53 -2.23 5.29
CA ALA A 144 3.43 -0.91 5.87
C ALA A 144 4.34 -0.75 7.10
N LEU A 145 4.30 -1.69 8.04
CA LEU A 145 5.12 -1.68 9.26
C LEU A 145 6.62 -1.77 8.95
N ARG A 146 7.01 -2.48 7.88
CA ARG A 146 8.42 -2.55 7.45
C ARG A 146 8.98 -1.22 6.98
N CYS A 147 8.15 -0.29 6.51
CA CYS A 147 8.58 1.08 6.21
C CYS A 147 9.07 1.83 7.46
N PHE A 148 8.67 1.37 8.65
CA PHE A 148 9.06 1.93 9.95
C PHE A 148 10.23 1.18 10.61
N THR A 149 10.66 0.03 10.11
CA THR A 149 11.72 -0.77 10.79
C THR A 149 12.92 -1.06 9.92
N ASP A 150 12.75 -1.06 8.60
CA ASP A 150 13.75 -1.50 7.64
C ASP A 150 14.32 -0.30 6.87
N ASN A 151 15.62 -0.33 6.57
CA ASN A 151 16.30 0.77 5.88
C ASN A 151 15.92 0.86 4.39
N ASP A 152 15.51 -0.23 3.75
CA ASP A 152 15.05 -0.24 2.35
C ASP A 152 13.55 0.08 2.25
N PHE A 153 13.15 1.22 2.82
CA PHE A 153 11.78 1.71 2.73
C PHE A 153 11.28 1.90 1.28
N PRO A 154 12.11 2.26 0.26
CA PRO A 154 11.63 2.32 -1.13
C PRO A 154 11.23 0.96 -1.69
N TYR A 155 11.86 -0.13 -1.26
CA TYR A 155 11.41 -1.47 -1.62
C TYR A 155 10.06 -1.80 -0.99
N TRP A 156 9.92 -1.60 0.32
CA TRP A 156 8.69 -1.94 1.05
C TRP A 156 7.49 -1.10 0.63
N ILE A 157 7.68 0.19 0.35
CA ILE A 157 6.61 1.06 -0.11
C ILE A 157 6.08 0.66 -1.49
N TYR A 158 6.97 0.19 -2.38
CA TYR A 158 6.56 -0.35 -3.67
C TYR A 158 5.81 -1.67 -3.50
N LYS A 159 6.28 -2.55 -2.61
CA LYS A 159 5.58 -3.79 -2.29
C LYS A 159 4.19 -3.53 -1.73
N LEU A 160 4.04 -2.57 -0.82
CA LEU A 160 2.75 -2.13 -0.28
C LEU A 160 1.82 -1.59 -1.37
N ALA A 161 2.29 -0.62 -2.17
CA ALA A 161 1.47 -0.02 -3.22
C ALA A 161 1.08 -1.04 -4.30
N LYS A 162 2.01 -1.94 -4.65
CA LYS A 162 1.74 -3.06 -5.54
C LYS A 162 0.63 -3.94 -4.98
N GLU A 163 0.75 -4.38 -3.73
CA GLU A 163 -0.22 -5.25 -3.08
C GLU A 163 -1.60 -4.58 -2.89
N TYR A 164 -1.62 -3.25 -2.76
CA TYR A 164 -2.84 -2.47 -2.65
C TYR A 164 -3.57 -2.27 -3.99
N VAL A 165 -2.82 -2.05 -5.07
CA VAL A 165 -3.40 -1.71 -6.38
C VAL A 165 -3.53 -2.90 -7.31
N GLU A 166 -2.61 -3.87 -7.27
CA GLU A 166 -2.65 -5.03 -8.17
C GLU A 166 -3.89 -5.86 -7.91
N SER A 167 -4.59 -6.22 -8.98
CA SER A 167 -5.74 -7.10 -8.90
C SER A 167 -5.69 -8.14 -10.01
N TYR A 168 -6.40 -9.24 -9.79
CA TYR A 168 -6.68 -10.24 -10.81
C TYR A 168 -8.16 -10.16 -11.19
N ALA A 169 -8.42 -10.12 -12.48
CA ALA A 169 -9.76 -10.28 -13.04
C ALA A 169 -9.68 -11.27 -14.21
N PRO A 170 -10.48 -12.35 -14.25
CA PRO A 170 -10.39 -13.37 -15.31
C PRO A 170 -10.41 -12.80 -16.73
N GLU A 171 -11.18 -11.73 -16.94
CA GLU A 171 -11.31 -11.04 -18.23
C GLU A 171 -10.06 -10.24 -18.64
N TYR A 172 -9.28 -9.74 -17.68
CA TYR A 172 -8.17 -8.81 -17.91
C TYR A 172 -6.80 -9.43 -17.63
N GLY A 173 -6.73 -10.50 -16.84
CA GLY A 173 -5.49 -11.06 -16.29
C GLY A 173 -5.06 -10.39 -14.98
N SER A 174 -3.76 -10.46 -14.68
CA SER A 174 -3.15 -9.90 -13.47
C SER A 174 -2.39 -8.61 -13.77
N GLY A 175 -2.59 -7.58 -12.95
CA GLY A 175 -1.90 -6.30 -13.05
C GLY A 175 -2.76 -5.16 -12.51
N ILE A 176 -2.68 -4.01 -13.15
CA ILE A 176 -3.64 -2.92 -12.92
C ILE A 176 -4.85 -3.20 -13.84
N THR A 177 -6.00 -3.48 -13.24
CA THR A 177 -7.26 -3.76 -13.96
C THR A 177 -8.27 -2.63 -13.72
N PRO A 178 -9.45 -2.60 -14.38
CA PRO A 178 -10.48 -1.64 -14.05
C PRO A 178 -10.88 -1.63 -12.55
N LYS A 179 -10.81 -2.79 -11.88
CA LYS A 179 -11.05 -2.89 -10.42
C LYS A 179 -9.98 -2.18 -9.59
N SER A 180 -8.78 -1.99 -10.14
CA SER A 180 -7.66 -1.30 -9.49
C SER A 180 -7.78 0.23 -9.54
N VAL A 181 -8.69 0.79 -10.35
CA VAL A 181 -8.79 2.24 -10.58
C VAL A 181 -8.99 3.04 -9.29
N PRO A 182 -9.93 2.68 -8.39
CA PRO A 182 -10.12 3.42 -7.15
C PRO A 182 -8.84 3.49 -6.31
N MET A 183 -8.19 2.35 -6.09
CA MET A 183 -6.95 2.26 -5.31
C MET A 183 -5.80 3.05 -5.97
N LEU A 184 -5.68 3.00 -7.30
CA LEU A 184 -4.68 3.79 -8.02
C LEU A 184 -4.89 5.29 -7.86
N LEU A 185 -6.14 5.75 -7.89
CA LEU A 185 -6.49 7.15 -7.69
C LEU A 185 -6.27 7.60 -6.25
N GLU A 186 -6.51 6.75 -5.26
CA GLU A 186 -6.19 7.03 -3.85
C GLU A 186 -4.67 7.19 -3.63
N VAL A 187 -3.86 6.33 -4.25
CA VAL A 187 -2.40 6.51 -4.25
C VAL A 187 -2.00 7.84 -4.88
N ALA A 188 -2.61 8.19 -6.02
CA ALA A 188 -2.34 9.46 -6.69
C ALA A 188 -2.77 10.68 -5.84
N GLU A 189 -3.94 10.61 -5.21
CA GLU A 189 -4.49 11.61 -4.30
C GLU A 189 -3.54 11.89 -3.13
N PHE A 190 -3.09 10.83 -2.44
CA PHE A 190 -2.14 10.98 -1.34
C PHE A 190 -0.89 11.76 -1.77
N TRP A 191 -0.27 11.36 -2.89
CA TRP A 191 0.97 12.01 -3.34
C TRP A 191 0.73 13.43 -3.85
N CYS A 192 -0.46 13.73 -4.36
CA CYS A 192 -0.87 15.09 -4.69
C CYS A 192 -0.94 15.97 -3.44
N GLN A 193 -1.65 15.51 -2.42
CA GLN A 193 -1.79 16.22 -1.16
C GLN A 193 -0.43 16.41 -0.47
N TYR A 194 0.40 15.36 -0.45
CA TYR A 194 1.71 15.38 0.19
C TYR A 194 2.69 16.38 -0.46
N TYR A 195 2.77 16.41 -1.79
CA TYR A 195 3.76 17.23 -2.50
C TYR A 195 3.28 18.61 -2.94
N PHE A 196 1.98 18.79 -3.12
CA PHE A 196 1.41 20.01 -3.68
C PHE A 196 0.39 20.68 -2.77
N SER A 197 -0.03 20.03 -1.67
CA SER A 197 -1.11 20.52 -0.80
C SER A 197 -2.39 20.82 -1.59
N GLN A 198 -2.66 20.00 -2.60
CA GLN A 198 -3.78 20.08 -3.52
C GLN A 198 -4.38 18.68 -3.66
N SER A 199 -5.69 18.60 -3.87
CA SER A 199 -6.33 17.35 -4.27
C SER A 199 -5.90 16.95 -5.69
N LEU A 200 -6.15 15.69 -6.08
CA LEU A 200 -5.88 15.22 -7.43
C LEU A 200 -6.68 16.03 -8.47
N SER A 201 -7.93 16.38 -8.15
CA SER A 201 -8.83 17.13 -9.02
C SER A 201 -8.40 18.58 -9.20
N GLU A 202 -7.90 19.22 -8.15
CA GLU A 202 -7.32 20.57 -8.21
C GLU A 202 -6.02 20.59 -9.02
N LYS A 203 -5.17 19.57 -8.83
CA LYS A 203 -3.86 19.50 -9.47
C LYS A 203 -3.95 19.16 -10.96
N PHE A 204 -4.86 18.26 -11.32
CA PHE A 204 -5.05 17.75 -12.67
C PHE A 204 -6.52 17.91 -13.08
N PRO A 205 -6.97 19.16 -13.31
CA PRO A 205 -8.34 19.44 -13.73
C PRO A 205 -8.62 18.73 -15.07
N GLY A 206 -9.76 18.05 -15.15
CA GLY A 206 -10.14 17.22 -16.31
C GLY A 206 -9.85 15.73 -16.16
N PHE A 207 -9.40 15.27 -14.98
CA PHE A 207 -9.39 13.85 -14.60
C PHE A 207 -10.38 13.48 -13.48
N ALA A 208 -10.97 14.47 -12.81
CA ALA A 208 -12.12 14.26 -11.93
C ALA A 208 -13.41 14.11 -12.74
#